data_AF-A0A2V8NGC7-F1
#
_entry.id   AF-A0A2V8NGC7-F1
#
_cell.length_a   1.000
_cell.length_b   1.000
_cell.length_c   1.000
_cell.angle_alpha   90.00
_cell.angle_beta   90.00
_cell.angle_gamma   90.00
#
_symmetry.space_group_name_H-M   'P 1'
#
loop_
_entity.id
_entity.type
_entity.pdbx_description
1 polymer ?
#
loop_
_entity_poly.entity_id
_entity_poly.type
_entity_poly.pdbx_seq_one_letter_code
_entity_poly.pdbx_strand_id
1 'polypeptide(L)'
;MKIKLDHNLSPYLTEILKELGHDARSAREEGLSKASDTLLLYQASTEDRILFTLDKGFADVDKYPPESHAGIVVFQQVRNETIERVERRLCFRTEHSR
;
A
#
# COMPACT_ATOMS: atom_id res chain seq x y z
N MET A 1 -0.28 -12.19 1.24
CA MET A 1 -0.91 -11.45 0.12
C MET A 1 0.17 -10.87 -0.76
N LYS A 2 -0.12 -10.50 -2.01
CA LYS A 2 0.80 -9.70 -2.84
C LYS A 2 0.43 -8.23 -2.71
N ILE A 3 1.40 -7.39 -2.34
CA ILE A 3 1.19 -5.99 -2.00
C ILE A 3 2.16 -5.13 -2.81
N LYS A 4 1.67 -4.02 -3.34
CA LYS A 4 2.47 -2.94 -3.93
C LYS A 4 2.32 -1.70 -3.07
N LEU A 5 3.44 -1.15 -2.60
CA LEU A 5 3.46 0.09 -1.83
C LEU A 5 3.65 1.26 -2.78
N ASP A 6 2.80 2.28 -2.68
CA ASP A 6 2.97 3.54 -3.38
C ASP A 6 4.23 4.29 -2.89
N HIS A 7 4.74 5.22 -3.72
CA HIS A 7 5.92 6.03 -3.45
C HIS A 7 5.77 6.94 -2.22
N ASN A 8 4.53 7.22 -1.81
CA ASN A 8 4.21 8.00 -0.61
C ASN A 8 4.35 7.19 0.70
N LEU A 9 4.59 5.88 0.61
CA LEU A 9 4.86 5.02 1.76
C LEU A 9 6.36 4.78 1.94
N SER A 10 6.77 4.56 3.19
CA SER A 10 8.15 4.20 3.50
C SER A 10 8.49 2.82 2.93
N PRO A 11 9.61 2.65 2.20
CA PRO A 11 10.04 1.33 1.72
C PRO A 11 10.37 0.37 2.88
N TYR A 12 10.62 0.88 4.10
CA TYR A 12 10.77 0.03 5.30
C TYR A 12 9.55 -0.85 5.56
N LEU A 13 8.35 -0.40 5.19
CA LEU A 13 7.13 -1.20 5.31
C LEU A 13 7.15 -2.45 4.42
N THR A 14 7.90 -2.45 3.32
CA THR A 14 8.10 -3.63 2.49
C THR A 14 8.70 -4.78 3.32
N GLU A 15 9.73 -4.48 4.12
CA GLU A 15 10.40 -5.48 4.95
C GLU A 15 9.49 -6.00 6.07
N ILE A 16 8.79 -5.09 6.78
CA ILE A 16 7.80 -5.49 7.79
C ILE A 16 6.73 -6.42 7.19
N LEU A 17 6.19 -6.08 6.02
CA LEU A 17 5.17 -6.90 5.37
C LEU A 17 5.71 -8.27 4.94
N LYS A 18 6.98 -8.34 4.50
CA LYS A 18 7.65 -9.62 4.21
C LYS A 18 7.86 -10.47 5.46
N GLU A 19 8.27 -9.87 6.57
CA GLU A 19 8.41 -10.55 7.87
C GLU A 19 7.06 -11.12 8.35
N LEU A 20 5.95 -10.43 8.06
CA LEU A 20 4.58 -10.90 8.31
C LEU A 20 4.08 -11.95 7.29
N GLY A 21 4.92 -12.40 6.35
CA GLY A 21 4.59 -13.44 5.37
C GLY A 21 3.83 -12.94 4.14
N HIS A 22 4.01 -11.67 3.74
CA HIS A 22 3.43 -11.11 2.51
C HIS A 22 4.48 -10.90 1.42
N ASP A 23 4.10 -11.05 0.16
CA ASP A 23 4.93 -10.65 -0.99
C ASP A 23 4.73 -9.15 -1.21
N ALA A 24 5.58 -8.33 -0.60
CA ALA A 24 5.54 -6.89 -0.73
C ALA A 24 6.64 -6.36 -1.66
N ARG A 25 6.28 -5.36 -2.47
CA ARG A 25 7.23 -4.58 -3.27
C ARG A 25 6.89 -3.09 -3.22
N SER A 26 7.91 -2.23 -3.28
CA SER A 26 7.71 -0.78 -3.33
C SER A 26 7.83 -0.21 -4.73
N ALA A 27 6.89 0.67 -5.10
CA ALA A 27 7.01 1.52 -6.28
C ALA A 27 8.30 2.36 -6.26
N ARG A 28 8.80 2.70 -5.06
CA ARG A 28 10.06 3.43 -4.92
C ARG A 28 11.27 2.59 -5.33
N GLU A 29 11.32 1.34 -4.87
CA GLU A 29 12.39 0.39 -5.16
C GLU A 29 12.39 -0.05 -6.64
N GLU A 30 11.21 -0.07 -7.26
CA GLU A 30 11.04 -0.41 -8.67
C GLU A 30 11.23 0.78 -9.64
N GLY A 31 11.63 1.95 -9.14
CA GLY A 31 11.86 3.13 -9.97
C GLY A 31 10.58 3.83 -10.47
N LEU A 32 9.42 3.48 -9.92
CA LEU A 32 8.10 4.03 -10.26
C LEU A 32 7.72 5.26 -9.43
N SER A 33 8.66 5.89 -8.76
CA SER A 33 8.38 7.06 -7.88
C SER A 33 7.78 8.26 -8.62
N LYS A 34 7.91 8.30 -9.95
CA LYS A 34 7.36 9.34 -10.83
C LYS A 34 6.27 8.81 -11.76
N ALA A 35 5.84 7.56 -11.56
CA ALA A 35 4.74 6.98 -12.31
C ALA A 35 3.44 7.75 -12.02
N SER A 36 2.57 7.85 -13.02
CA SER A 36 1.21 8.33 -12.79
C SER A 36 0.42 7.28 -12.01
N ASP A 37 -0.65 7.72 -11.35
CA ASP A 37 -1.57 6.82 -10.65
C ASP A 37 -2.04 5.66 -11.51
N THR A 38 -2.40 5.95 -12.77
CA THR A 38 -2.86 4.95 -13.74
C THR A 38 -1.78 3.92 -14.05
N LEU A 39 -0.52 4.35 -14.22
CA LEU A 39 0.59 3.43 -14.50
C LEU A 39 0.93 2.59 -13.27
N LEU A 40 0.94 3.20 -12.08
CA LEU A 40 1.19 2.50 -10.83
C LEU A 40 0.12 1.43 -10.57
N LEU A 41 -1.16 1.79 -10.71
CA LEU A 41 -2.26 0.87 -10.53
C LEU A 41 -2.30 -0.20 -11.62
N TYR A 42 -2.01 0.16 -12.88
CA TYR A 42 -1.89 -0.82 -13.96
C TYR A 42 -0.83 -1.87 -13.62
N GLN A 43 0.37 -1.45 -13.19
CA GLN A 43 1.43 -2.38 -12.85
C GLN A 43 1.10 -3.23 -11.61
N ALA A 44 0.50 -2.63 -10.57
CA ALA A 44 0.02 -3.39 -9.43
C ALA A 44 -1.00 -4.46 -9.87
N SER A 45 -1.91 -4.11 -10.77
CA SER A 45 -2.96 -5.00 -11.27
C SER A 45 -2.42 -6.13 -12.16
N THR A 46 -1.47 -5.84 -13.06
CA THR A 46 -0.85 -6.89 -13.91
C THR A 46 -0.01 -7.86 -13.09
N GLU A 47 0.50 -7.43 -11.95
CA GLU A 47 1.22 -8.27 -10.99
C GLU A 47 0.29 -8.95 -9.95
N ASP A 48 -1.03 -8.70 -10.03
CA ASP A 48 -2.04 -9.22 -9.10
C ASP A 48 -1.74 -8.80 -7.64
N ARG A 49 -1.34 -7.54 -7.47
CA ARG A 49 -0.96 -6.92 -6.20
C ARG A 49 -1.99 -5.89 -5.75
N ILE A 50 -2.31 -5.92 -4.46
CA ILE A 50 -3.12 -4.89 -3.81
C ILE A 50 -2.26 -3.62 -3.65
N LEU A 51 -2.75 -2.46 -4.11
CA LEU A 51 -2.07 -1.18 -3.97
C LEU A 51 -2.32 -0.60 -2.58
N PHE A 52 -1.26 -0.31 -1.84
CA PHE A 52 -1.27 0.39 -0.55
C PHE A 52 -0.82 1.83 -0.77
N THR A 53 -1.63 2.82 -0.39
CA THR A 53 -1.35 4.24 -0.66
C THR A 53 -1.89 5.18 0.43
N LEU A 54 -1.28 6.36 0.58
CA LEU A 54 -1.82 7.50 1.34
C LEU A 54 -2.62 8.48 0.47
N ASP A 55 -2.60 8.30 -0.85
CA ASP A 55 -3.28 9.20 -1.78
C ASP A 55 -4.77 8.87 -1.86
N LYS A 56 -5.59 9.82 -1.41
CA LYS A 56 -7.06 9.71 -1.43
C LYS A 56 -7.64 9.74 -2.83
N GLY A 57 -6.87 10.17 -3.83
CA GLY A 57 -7.29 10.13 -5.24
C GLY A 57 -7.66 8.70 -5.68
N PHE A 58 -7.01 7.68 -5.12
CA PHE A 58 -7.34 6.28 -5.39
C PHE A 58 -8.64 5.77 -4.76
N ALA A 59 -9.30 6.58 -3.91
CA ALA A 59 -10.63 6.24 -3.36
C ALA A 59 -11.78 6.61 -4.32
N ASP A 60 -11.49 7.23 -5.46
CA ASP A 60 -12.47 7.53 -6.49
C ASP A 60 -12.82 6.26 -7.28
N VAL A 61 -13.96 5.65 -6.94
CA VAL A 61 -14.43 4.40 -7.54
C VAL A 61 -14.92 4.54 -8.98
N ASP A 62 -15.30 5.75 -9.40
CA ASP A 62 -15.68 6.02 -10.79
C ASP A 62 -14.42 6.03 -11.67
N LYS A 63 -13.30 6.53 -11.12
CA LYS A 63 -11.98 6.51 -11.79
C LYS A 63 -11.29 5.16 -11.70
N TYR A 64 -11.44 4.45 -10.58
CA TYR A 64 -10.78 3.18 -10.30
C TYR A 64 -11.80 2.14 -9.83
N PRO A 65 -12.56 1.53 -10.76
CA PRO A 65 -13.60 0.57 -10.41
C PRO A 65 -12.99 -0.71 -9.81
N PRO A 66 -13.63 -1.33 -8.80
CA PRO A 66 -13.09 -2.51 -8.10
C PRO A 66 -12.71 -3.68 -9.02
N GLU A 67 -13.42 -3.84 -10.14
CA GLU A 67 -13.17 -4.88 -11.14
C GLU A 67 -11.84 -4.70 -11.90
N SER A 68 -11.24 -3.51 -11.85
CA SER A 68 -10.06 -3.14 -12.65
C SER A 68 -8.72 -3.49 -12.01
N HIS A 69 -8.72 -3.92 -10.74
CA HIS A 69 -7.50 -4.12 -9.97
C HIS A 69 -7.67 -5.18 -8.88
N ALA A 70 -6.57 -5.77 -8.41
CA ALA A 70 -6.59 -6.75 -7.31
C ALA A 70 -7.01 -6.16 -5.95
N GLY A 71 -7.03 -4.83 -5.84
CA GLY A 71 -7.52 -4.09 -4.67
C GLY A 71 -6.72 -2.82 -4.41
N ILE A 72 -7.34 -1.87 -3.72
CA ILE A 72 -6.72 -0.62 -3.28
C ILE A 72 -7.01 -0.46 -1.78
N VAL A 73 -5.97 -0.20 -0.99
CA VAL A 73 -6.09 0.18 0.42
C VAL A 73 -5.55 1.60 0.57
N VAL A 74 -6.45 2.53 0.85
CA VAL A 74 -6.12 3.94 1.11
C VAL A 74 -6.03 4.15 2.62
N PHE A 75 -4.82 4.46 3.10
CA PHE A 75 -4.58 4.80 4.50
C PHE A 75 -4.88 6.27 4.76
N GLN A 76 -5.62 6.56 5.82
CA GLN A 76 -5.84 7.93 6.26
C GLN A 76 -4.89 8.29 7.39
N GLN A 77 -4.11 9.36 7.21
CA GLN A 77 -3.36 9.96 8.30
C GLN A 77 -4.33 10.61 9.28
N VAL A 78 -4.44 10.04 10.49
CA VAL A 78 -5.17 10.67 11.59
C VAL A 78 -4.31 11.79 12.16
N ARG A 79 -4.71 13.04 11.98
CA ARG A 79 -4.01 14.23 12.51
C ARG A 79 -4.13 14.26 14.04
N ASN A 80 -3.31 13.48 14.75
CA ASN A 80 -2.83 13.72 16.13
C ASN A 80 -1.94 12.58 16.69
N GLU A 81 -1.22 11.86 15.86
CA GLU A 81 -0.25 10.87 16.33
C GLU A 81 1.11 11.21 15.71
N THR A 82 2.11 11.50 16.57
CA THR A 82 3.51 11.68 16.19
C THR A 82 3.91 10.59 15.20
N ILE A 83 4.70 10.93 14.17
CA ILE A 83 5.12 10.07 13.03
C ILE A 83 5.46 8.62 13.45
N GLU A 84 5.99 8.42 14.67
CA GLU A 84 6.24 7.14 15.33
C GLU A 84 5.07 6.14 15.38
N ARG A 85 3.79 6.56 15.34
CA ARG A 85 2.65 5.66 15.62
C ARG A 85 2.02 5.03 14.38
N VAL A 86 2.21 5.62 13.20
CA VAL A 86 1.69 5.07 11.94
C VAL A 86 2.40 3.76 11.57
N GLU A 87 3.71 3.68 11.82
CA GLU A 87 4.49 2.45 11.60
C GLU A 87 4.05 1.32 12.53
N ARG A 88 3.72 1.61 13.81
CA ARG A 88 3.17 0.60 14.72
C ARG A 88 1.80 0.10 14.29
N ARG A 89 0.95 0.94 13.71
CA ARG A 89 -0.44 0.52 13.37
C ARG A 89 -0.50 -0.43 12.18
N LEU A 90 0.49 -0.38 11.28
CA LEU A 90 0.68 -1.39 10.24
C LEU A 90 1.27 -2.70 10.80
N CYS A 91 1.96 -2.64 11.94
CA CYS A 91 2.60 -3.79 12.58
C CYS A 91 1.68 -4.57 13.56
N PHE A 92 0.58 -3.97 14.05
CA PHE A 92 -0.31 -4.62 15.04
C PHE A 92 -1.65 -5.07 14.46
N ARG A 93 -1.66 -6.25 13.85
CA ARG A 93 -2.77 -7.21 14.01
C ARG A 93 -2.39 -8.65 13.67
N THR A 94 -1.30 -9.14 14.25
CA THR A 94 -1.00 -10.59 14.35
C THR A 94 -0.63 -10.97 15.78
N GLU A 95 -1.55 -10.78 16.73
CA GLU A 95 -1.54 -11.48 18.02
C GLU A 95 -2.97 -11.98 18.25
N HIS A 96 -3.28 -13.18 17.73
CA HIS A 96 -3.43 -14.40 18.51
C HIS A 96 -4.25 -14.22 19.79
N SER A 97 -5.53 -14.55 19.66
CA SER A 97 -6.36 -15.02 20.77
C SER A 97 -5.72 -16.27 21.37
N ARG A 98 -5.10 -16.12 22.55
CA ARG A 98 -5.00 -17.16 23.58
C ARG A 98 -5.02 -16.48 24.95
#